data_AF-A0A7V9J8P4-F1
#
_entry.id   AF-A0A7V9J8P4-F1
#
_cell.length_a   1.000
_cell.length_b   1.000
_cell.length_c   1.000
_cell.angle_alpha   90.00
_cell.angle_beta   90.00
_cell.angle_gamma   90.00
#
_symmetry.space_group_name_H-M   'P 1'
#
loop_
_entity.id
_entity.type
_entity.pdbx_description
1 polymer ?
#
loop_
_entity_poly.entity_id
_entity_poly.type
_entity_poly.pdbx_seq_one_letter_code
_entity_poly.pdbx_strand_id
1 'polypeptide(L)' 'MGVEQWAEIRRLAYVEGLSQREIRRRTGAGRDTIRKAVAAAEPPSYG' A
#
# COMPACT_ATOMS: atom_id res chain seq x y z
N MET A 1 9.96 3.02 1.19
CA MET A 1 8.54 3.36 0.92
C MET A 1 7.98 3.90 2.20
N GLY A 2 7.36 5.10 2.18
CA GLY A 2 6.99 5.87 3.39
C GLY A 2 6.17 5.05 4.37
N VAL A 3 6.29 5.28 5.68
CA VAL A 3 5.28 4.77 6.63
C VAL A 3 3.91 5.30 6.23
N GLU A 4 3.84 6.57 5.80
CA GLU A 4 2.64 7.19 5.25
C GLU A 4 2.13 6.50 3.98
N GLN A 5 3.00 6.25 3.00
CA GLN A 5 2.61 5.57 1.76
C GLN A 5 2.16 4.13 2.01
N TRP A 6 2.80 3.43 2.96
CA TRP A 6 2.42 2.09 3.39
C TRP A 6 1.03 2.10 4.04
N ALA A 7 0.80 3.03 4.96
CA ALA A 7 -0.46 3.18 5.67
C ALA A 7 -1.61 3.51 4.70
N GLU A 8 -1.37 4.40 3.75
CA GLU A 8 -2.37 4.76 2.74
C GLU A 8 -2.74 3.57 1.84
N ILE A 9 -1.75 2.80 1.36
CA ILE A 9 -2.03 1.60 0.56
C ILE A 9 -2.85 0.59 1.35
N ARG A 10 -2.52 0.36 2.63
CA ARG A 10 -3.26 -0.58 3.48
C ARG A 10 -4.66 -0.09 3.80
N ARG A 11 -4.85 1.21 4.06
CA ARG A 11 -6.18 1.80 4.25
C ARG A 11 -7.04 1.55 3.02
N LEU A 12 -6.53 1.88 1.82
CA LEU A 12 -7.27 1.68 0.58
C LEU A 12 -7.60 0.20 0.33
N ALA A 13 -6.73 -0.73 0.71
CA ALA A 13 -6.95 -2.17 0.52
C ALA A 13 -7.94 -2.77 1.53
N TYR A 14 -7.78 -2.46 2.83
CA TYR A 14 -8.48 -3.17 3.91
C TYR A 14 -9.66 -2.39 4.49
N VAL A 15 -9.60 -1.05 4.49
CA VAL A 15 -10.70 -0.20 4.97
C VAL A 15 -11.67 0.08 3.83
N GLU A 16 -11.15 0.52 2.68
CA GLU A 16 -11.96 0.88 1.52
C GLU A 16 -12.23 -0.30 0.57
N GLY A 17 -11.57 -1.45 0.78
CA GLY A 17 -11.79 -2.67 -0.01
C GLY A 17 -11.37 -2.58 -1.49
N LEU A 18 -10.50 -1.64 -1.85
CA LEU A 18 -10.15 -1.39 -3.24
C LEU A 18 -9.23 -2.47 -3.83
N SER A 19 -9.43 -2.76 -5.12
CA SER A 19 -8.51 -3.64 -5.86
C SER A 19 -7.11 -3.02 -5.98
N GLN A 20 -6.08 -3.86 -6.05
CA GLN A 20 -4.70 -3.39 -6.27
C GLN A 20 -4.56 -2.53 -7.54
N ARG A 21 -5.39 -2.77 -8.58
CA ARG A 21 -5.43 -1.95 -9.80
C ARG A 21 -5.92 -0.54 -9.51
N GLU A 22 -6.93 -0.40 -8.67
CA GLU A 22 -7.48 0.90 -8.27
C GLU A 22 -6.53 1.64 -7.34
N ILE A 23 -5.92 0.94 -6.38
CA ILE A 23 -4.87 1.51 -5.51
C ILE A 23 -3.72 2.07 -6.34
N ARG A 24 -3.28 1.35 -7.37
CA ARG A 24 -2.26 1.82 -8.31
C ARG A 24 -2.66 3.12 -9.00
N ARG A 25 -3.92 3.23 -9.44
CA ARG A 25 -4.42 4.45 -10.11
C ARG A 25 -4.43 5.66 -9.17
N ARG A 26 -4.78 5.46 -7.90
CA ARG A 26 -4.88 6.55 -6.90
C ARG A 26 -3.53 6.97 -6.33
N THR A 27 -2.66 6.01 -6.05
CA THR A 27 -1.38 6.26 -5.36
C THR A 27 -0.19 6.43 -6.30
N GLY A 28 -0.31 6.00 -7.56
CA GLY A 28 0.83 5.93 -8.49
C GLY A 28 1.87 4.87 -8.12
N ALA A 29 1.68 4.12 -7.04
CA ALA A 29 2.66 3.14 -6.55
C ALA A 29 2.79 1.94 -7.51
N GLY A 30 4.00 1.41 -7.63
CA GLY A 30 4.25 0.19 -8.41
C GLY A 30 3.49 -1.02 -7.87
N ARG A 31 3.15 -1.96 -8.76
CA ARG A 31 2.42 -3.20 -8.41
C ARG A 31 3.10 -3.97 -7.28
N ASP A 32 4.42 -4.07 -7.31
CA ASP A 32 5.18 -4.80 -6.30
C ASP A 32 5.21 -4.07 -4.96
N THR A 33 5.24 -2.74 -4.98
CA THR A 33 5.10 -1.91 -3.78
C THR A 33 3.76 -2.12 -3.12
N ILE A 34 2.68 -2.14 -3.90
CA ILE A 34 1.32 -2.39 -3.38
C ILE A 34 1.23 -3.80 -2.81
N ARG A 35 1.72 -4.81 -3.54
CA ARG A 35 1.71 -6.20 -3.06
C ARG A 35 2.47 -6.33 -1.73
N LYS A 36 3.65 -5.71 -1.63
CA LYS A 36 4.46 -5.72 -0.40
C LYS A 36 3.76 -5.00 0.74
N ALA A 37 3.14 -3.85 0.50
CA ALA A 37 2.42 -3.10 1.54
C ALA A 37 1.22 -3.86 2.10
N VAL A 38 0.45 -4.51 1.23
CA VAL A 38 -0.70 -5.33 1.61
C VAL A 38 -0.23 -6.58 2.37
N ALA A 39 0.82 -7.26 1.90
CA ALA A 39 1.33 -8.48 2.53
C ALA A 39 2.06 -8.23 3.88
N ALA A 40 2.72 -7.08 4.04
CA ALA A 40 3.49 -6.77 5.24
C ALA A 40 2.57 -6.40 6.41
N ALA A 41 2.70 -7.12 7.53
CA ALA A 41 1.97 -6.83 8.77
C ALA A 41 2.40 -5.49 9.40
N GLU A 42 3.66 -5.12 9.22
CA GLU A 42 4.29 -3.94 9.82
C GLU A 42 4.79 -2.97 8.74
N PRO A 43 4.92 -1.67 9.07
CA PRO A 43 5.47 -0.70 8.14
C PRO A 43 6.92 -1.02 7.78
N PRO A 44 7.38 -0.67 6.57
CA PRO A 44 8.80 -0.75 6.23
C PRO A 44 9.61 0.12 7.20
N SER A 45 10.55 -0.51 7.91
CA SER A 45 11.50 0.21 8.74
C SER A 45 12.43 1.03 7.86
N TYR A 46 12.48 2.33 8.15
CA TYR A 46 13.51 3.20 7.62
C TYR A 46 14.71 3.14 8.57
N GLY A 47 15.64 2.26 8.24
CA GLY A 47 17.03 2.39 8.66
C GLY A 47 17.79 3.27 7.67
#